data_AF-A0A183MSQ9-F1
#
_entry.id   AF-A0A183MSQ9-F1
#
_cell.length_a   1.000
_cell.length_b   1.000
_cell.length_c   1.000
_cell.angle_alpha   90.00
_cell.angle_beta   90.00
_cell.angle_gamma   90.00
#
_symmetry.space_group_name_H-M   'P 1'
#
loop_
_entity.id
_entity.type
_entity.pdbx_description
1 polymer ?
#
loop_
_entity_poly.entity_id
_entity_poly.type
_entity_poly.pdbx_seq_one_letter_code
_entity_poly.pdbx_strand_id
1 'polypeptide(L)'
;MTVHVTQYLSFPWEFVTSLFWKRYPNPHAYLLSDGTLYTKRLLTKKISKRIPFWLLKFFPKGQVSVVEESIIDVNRQRVDVVSKNFGIYKKYLLVGEYCSLVPSDDYSVTKISRILSLESNLKGILRSALMKTSQTYYNSSYKDTYLGYMYLCNTYSNIYSSKERQSPTNDVPKSSVRTFSTNETQEYTSSKLPRVVMADSG
;
A
#
# COMPACT_ATOMS: atom_id res chain seq x y z
N MET A 1 4.47 24.48 25.61
CA MET A 1 5.54 23.68 26.24
C MET A 1 5.81 22.50 25.33
N THR A 2 7.01 22.42 24.77
CA THR A 2 7.39 21.38 23.81
C THR A 2 8.37 20.45 24.49
N VAL A 3 8.10 19.14 24.49
CA VAL A 3 8.98 18.13 25.07
C VAL A 3 9.63 17.36 23.93
N HIS A 4 10.96 17.35 23.88
CA HIS A 4 11.74 16.59 22.90
C HIS A 4 12.29 15.32 23.57
N VAL A 5 12.02 14.15 22.98
CA VAL A 5 12.51 12.85 23.47
C VAL A 5 13.23 12.13 22.32
N THR A 6 14.44 11.63 22.60
CA THR A 6 15.27 10.88 21.66
C THR A 6 15.50 9.46 22.18
N GLN A 7 15.35 8.45 21.32
CA GLN A 7 15.53 7.03 21.66
C GLN A 7 16.36 6.32 20.58
N TYR A 8 17.05 5.25 20.97
CA TYR A 8 17.91 4.46 20.09
C TYR A 8 17.45 3.00 20.07
N LEU A 9 17.41 2.40 18.89
CA LEU A 9 17.16 0.97 18.69
C LEU A 9 18.44 0.32 18.15
N SER A 10 18.95 -0.71 18.81
CA SER A 10 20.18 -1.42 18.44
C SER A 10 19.97 -2.40 17.28
N PHE A 11 19.31 -1.93 16.22
CA PHE A 11 19.01 -2.70 15.02
C PHE A 11 19.25 -1.84 13.77
N PRO A 12 19.64 -2.43 12.63
CA PRO A 12 19.83 -1.68 11.38
C PRO A 12 18.55 -0.94 10.97
N TRP A 13 18.73 0.23 10.35
CA TRP A 13 17.61 1.09 9.93
C TRP A 13 16.63 0.35 9.02
N GLU A 14 17.14 -0.43 8.07
CA GLU A 14 16.37 -1.23 7.12
C GLU A 14 15.48 -2.25 7.84
N PHE A 15 16.03 -2.91 8.87
CA PHE A 15 15.28 -3.87 9.67
C PHE A 15 14.17 -3.18 10.46
N VAL A 16 14.50 -2.12 11.21
CA VAL A 16 13.52 -1.36 12.02
C VAL A 16 12.41 -0.78 11.15
N THR A 17 12.75 -0.24 9.98
CA THR A 17 11.77 0.36 9.07
C THR A 17 10.93 -0.67 8.34
N SER A 18 11.47 -1.85 8.00
CA SER A 18 10.68 -2.95 7.44
C SER A 18 9.58 -3.40 8.40
N LEU A 19 9.85 -3.34 9.71
CA LEU A 19 8.92 -3.67 10.77
C LEU A 19 7.97 -2.52 11.13
N PHE A 20 8.11 -1.33 10.54
CA PHE A 20 7.31 -0.16 10.92
C PHE A 20 5.80 -0.42 10.77
N TRP A 21 5.39 -1.12 9.71
CA TRP A 21 3.99 -1.52 9.47
C TRP A 21 3.58 -2.78 10.25
N LYS A 22 4.56 -3.53 10.77
CA LYS A 22 4.39 -4.74 11.58
C LYS A 22 4.55 -4.50 13.08
N ARG A 23 4.83 -3.25 13.50
CA ARG A 23 4.95 -2.88 14.91
C ARG A 23 3.67 -3.12 15.70
N TYR A 24 2.60 -3.49 15.02
CA TYR A 24 1.33 -3.79 15.62
C TYR A 24 0.70 -5.05 15.01
N PRO A 25 0.02 -5.86 15.82
CA PRO A 25 0.00 -5.79 17.29
C PRO A 25 1.38 -6.18 17.88
N ASN A 26 1.75 -5.63 19.05
CA ASN A 26 2.90 -6.12 19.83
C ASN A 26 2.59 -6.06 21.34
N PRO A 27 3.28 -6.85 22.20
CA PRO A 27 2.98 -6.91 23.65
C PRO A 27 3.03 -5.57 24.40
N HIS A 28 3.76 -4.58 23.89
CA HIS A 28 3.92 -3.25 24.47
C HIS A 28 3.02 -2.20 23.81
N ALA A 29 2.31 -2.57 22.74
CA ALA A 29 1.41 -1.66 22.07
C ALA A 29 0.22 -2.43 21.48
N TYR A 30 -0.88 -2.34 22.23
CA TYR A 30 -2.21 -2.69 21.77
C TYR A 30 -2.61 -1.69 20.70
N LEU A 31 -2.29 -2.00 19.45
CA LEU A 31 -3.09 -1.47 18.37
C LEU A 31 -4.46 -2.11 18.50
N LEU A 32 -5.47 -1.40 18.00
CA LEU A 32 -6.86 -1.83 17.98
C LEU A 32 -7.56 -1.48 19.31
N SER A 33 -8.22 -0.32 19.35
CA SER A 33 -9.53 -0.30 20.00
C SER A 33 -10.41 -1.28 19.21
N ASP A 34 -10.80 -2.38 19.83
CA ASP A 34 -11.82 -3.32 19.30
C ASP A 34 -11.46 -4.12 18.03
N GLY A 35 -10.18 -4.48 17.84
CA GLY A 35 -9.77 -5.32 16.70
C GLY A 35 -9.65 -4.61 15.34
N THR A 36 -9.70 -3.27 15.31
CA THR A 36 -9.67 -2.46 14.08
C THR A 36 -8.44 -1.54 13.93
N LEU A 37 -7.74 -1.63 12.78
CA LEU A 37 -6.57 -0.81 12.43
C LEU A 37 -6.95 0.24 11.37
N TYR A 38 -6.72 1.51 11.70
CA TYR A 38 -6.92 2.63 10.79
C TYR A 38 -5.58 3.10 10.22
N THR A 39 -5.47 3.20 8.90
CA THR A 39 -4.29 3.77 8.24
C THR A 39 -4.68 4.89 7.29
N LYS A 40 -3.76 5.85 7.12
CA LYS A 40 -3.88 6.92 6.13
C LYS A 40 -2.53 7.12 5.45
N ARG A 41 -2.51 7.04 4.14
CA ARG A 41 -1.31 7.10 3.29
C ARG A 41 -1.45 8.21 2.27
N LEU A 42 -0.33 8.87 1.98
CA LEU A 42 -0.22 9.83 0.89
C LEU A 42 0.58 9.20 -0.24
N LEU A 43 -0.01 9.11 -1.41
CA LEU A 43 0.57 8.47 -2.58
C LEU A 43 0.67 9.47 -3.72
N THR A 44 1.73 9.40 -4.51
CA THR A 44 1.82 10.11 -5.79
C THR A 44 1.76 9.10 -6.91
N LYS A 45 0.61 9.02 -7.59
CA LYS A 45 0.41 8.13 -8.74
C LYS A 45 0.84 8.83 -10.02
N LYS A 46 1.65 8.16 -10.84
CA LYS A 46 1.90 8.59 -12.22
C LYS A 46 0.72 8.13 -13.09
N ILE A 47 0.07 9.07 -13.76
CA ILE A 47 -0.85 8.78 -14.85
C ILE A 47 -0.02 8.17 -15.98
N SER A 48 -0.53 7.09 -16.59
CA SER A 48 0.14 6.21 -17.57
C SER A 48 1.06 6.91 -18.59
N LYS A 49 2.04 6.18 -19.15
CA LYS A 49 3.02 6.67 -20.14
C LYS A 49 2.40 7.30 -21.41
N ARG A 50 1.12 7.05 -21.70
CA ARG A 50 0.38 7.64 -22.84
C ARG A 50 -0.71 8.59 -22.33
N ILE A 51 -0.30 9.77 -21.85
CA ILE A 51 -1.21 10.86 -21.50
C ILE A 51 -1.55 11.64 -22.78
N PRO A 52 -2.83 11.79 -23.16
CA PRO A 52 -3.20 12.70 -24.22
C PRO A 52 -2.63 14.09 -23.97
N PHE A 53 -2.08 14.74 -24.99
CA PHE A 53 -1.42 16.03 -24.83
C PHE A 53 -2.33 17.09 -24.19
N TRP A 54 -3.63 17.09 -24.55
CA TRP A 54 -4.61 17.98 -23.94
C TRP A 54 -4.77 17.75 -22.42
N LEU A 55 -4.54 16.53 -21.94
CA LEU A 55 -4.68 16.15 -20.54
C LEU A 55 -3.46 16.60 -19.70
N LEU A 56 -2.29 16.76 -20.32
CA LEU A 56 -1.10 17.33 -19.66
C LEU A 56 -1.33 18.79 -19.22
N LYS A 57 -2.25 19.52 -19.87
CA LYS A 57 -2.67 20.86 -19.43
C LYS A 57 -3.37 20.83 -18.07
N PHE A 58 -4.05 19.74 -17.74
CA PHE A 58 -4.73 19.55 -16.46
C PHE A 58 -3.84 18.87 -15.43
N PHE A 59 -2.91 18.02 -15.87
CA PHE A 59 -2.01 17.23 -15.02
C PHE A 59 -0.54 17.44 -15.43
N PRO A 60 0.06 18.60 -15.12
CA PRO A 60 1.48 18.84 -15.33
C PRO A 60 2.31 17.73 -14.68
N LYS A 61 3.29 17.21 -15.43
CA LYS A 61 4.14 16.05 -15.06
C LYS A 61 3.43 14.70 -15.00
N GLY A 62 2.14 14.64 -15.33
CA GLY A 62 1.39 13.39 -15.36
C GLY A 62 1.33 12.70 -14.00
N GLN A 63 1.29 13.45 -12.91
CA GLN A 63 1.25 12.93 -11.54
C GLN A 63 0.02 13.43 -10.81
N VAL A 64 -0.55 12.56 -9.97
CA VAL A 64 -1.72 12.85 -9.14
C VAL A 64 -1.42 12.42 -7.72
N SER A 65 -1.61 13.35 -6.80
CA SER A 65 -1.55 13.04 -5.38
C SER A 65 -2.87 12.42 -4.93
N VAL A 66 -2.77 11.31 -4.21
CA VAL A 66 -3.88 10.49 -3.72
C VAL A 66 -3.73 10.31 -2.23
N VAL A 67 -4.81 10.53 -1.49
CA VAL A 67 -4.94 10.09 -0.11
C VAL A 67 -5.62 8.73 -0.16
N GLU A 68 -5.04 7.77 0.54
CA GLU A 68 -5.63 6.47 0.75
C GLU A 68 -5.87 6.27 2.24
N GLU A 69 -7.09 5.94 2.61
CA GLU A 69 -7.51 5.63 3.96
C GLU A 69 -7.93 4.17 3.99
N SER A 70 -7.48 3.41 4.99
CA SER A 70 -7.86 2.00 5.13
C SER A 70 -8.27 1.66 6.54
N ILE A 71 -9.19 0.71 6.64
CA ILE A 71 -9.65 0.11 7.88
C ILE A 71 -9.45 -1.40 7.73
N ILE A 72 -8.71 -2.00 8.66
CA ILE A 72 -8.51 -3.45 8.73
C ILE A 72 -9.19 -3.91 10.02
N ASP A 73 -10.33 -4.58 9.89
CA ASP A 73 -11.08 -5.17 11.00
C ASP A 73 -10.80 -6.67 11.03
N VAL A 74 -10.02 -7.10 12.02
CA VAL A 74 -9.61 -8.51 12.17
C VAL A 74 -10.79 -9.37 12.62
N ASN A 75 -11.68 -8.82 13.45
CA ASN A 75 -12.83 -9.53 13.99
C ASN A 75 -13.86 -9.84 12.89
N ARG A 76 -14.07 -8.89 11.97
CA ARG A 76 -14.95 -9.07 10.81
C ARG A 76 -14.26 -9.65 9.58
N GLN A 77 -12.96 -9.94 9.67
CA GLN A 77 -12.12 -10.37 8.54
C GLN A 77 -12.30 -9.48 7.31
N ARG A 78 -12.26 -8.16 7.50
CA ARG A 78 -12.60 -7.20 6.45
C ARG A 78 -11.54 -6.12 6.34
N VAL A 79 -11.16 -5.82 5.10
CA VAL A 79 -10.35 -4.65 4.77
C VAL A 79 -11.15 -3.73 3.88
N ASP A 80 -11.34 -2.49 4.31
CA ASP A 80 -11.95 -1.42 3.54
C ASP A 80 -10.89 -0.38 3.19
N VAL A 81 -10.82 0.02 1.94
CA VAL A 81 -9.85 1.01 1.44
C VAL A 81 -10.60 2.06 0.63
N VAL A 82 -10.40 3.33 0.97
CA VAL A 82 -10.89 4.49 0.22
C VAL A 82 -9.69 5.25 -0.32
N SER A 83 -9.59 5.35 -1.64
CA SER A 83 -8.60 6.16 -2.34
C SER A 83 -9.27 7.37 -2.97
N LYS A 84 -8.76 8.57 -2.73
CA LYS A 84 -9.25 9.81 -3.36
C LYS A 84 -8.10 10.68 -3.82
N ASN A 85 -8.19 11.23 -5.03
CA ASN A 85 -7.24 12.26 -5.44
C ASN A 85 -7.47 13.57 -4.67
N PHE A 86 -6.41 14.32 -4.44
CA PHE A 86 -6.48 15.62 -3.77
C PHE A 86 -5.60 16.67 -4.46
N GLY A 87 -5.62 17.89 -3.94
CA GLY A 87 -4.85 19.01 -4.48
C GLY A 87 -5.51 19.67 -5.69
N ILE A 88 -4.70 20.30 -6.55
CA ILE A 88 -5.19 21.17 -7.62
C ILE A 88 -6.05 20.44 -8.66
N TYR A 89 -5.92 19.12 -8.80
CA TYR A 89 -6.62 18.33 -9.80
C TYR A 89 -8.09 18.06 -9.48
N LYS A 90 -8.45 18.07 -8.19
CA LYS A 90 -9.83 17.82 -7.74
C LYS A 90 -10.85 18.80 -8.35
N LYS A 91 -10.40 20.00 -8.73
CA LYS A 91 -11.25 21.04 -9.35
C LYS A 91 -11.72 20.64 -10.76
N TYR A 92 -10.98 19.78 -11.44
CA TYR A 92 -11.30 19.28 -12.76
C TYR A 92 -11.98 17.92 -12.71
N LEU A 93 -11.46 17.04 -11.84
CA LEU A 93 -11.92 15.67 -11.69
C LEU A 93 -11.63 15.20 -10.27
N LEU A 94 -12.68 14.81 -9.56
CA LEU A 94 -12.60 14.01 -8.35
C LEU A 94 -12.75 12.54 -8.74
N VAL A 95 -11.76 11.76 -8.36
CA VAL A 95 -11.68 10.31 -8.54
C VAL A 95 -11.65 9.70 -7.15
N GLY A 96 -12.72 8.98 -6.83
CA GLY A 96 -12.80 8.14 -5.64
C GLY A 96 -12.79 6.68 -6.05
N GLU A 97 -12.08 5.85 -5.30
CA GLU A 97 -12.22 4.41 -5.33
C GLU A 97 -12.52 3.92 -3.93
N TYR A 98 -13.53 3.05 -3.82
CA TYR A 98 -13.76 2.23 -2.66
C TYR A 98 -13.43 0.78 -3.02
N CYS A 99 -12.62 0.12 -2.21
CA CYS A 99 -12.22 -1.26 -2.38
C CYS A 99 -12.45 -2.01 -1.07
N SER A 100 -13.13 -3.16 -1.13
CA SER A 100 -13.30 -4.06 0.01
C SER A 100 -12.67 -5.42 -0.30
N LEU A 101 -11.96 -5.96 0.69
CA LEU A 101 -11.43 -7.31 0.68
C LEU A 101 -12.09 -8.06 1.84
N VAL A 102 -12.77 -9.15 1.52
CA VAL A 102 -13.48 -10.02 2.47
C VAL A 102 -13.30 -11.48 2.05
N PRO A 103 -13.41 -12.45 2.97
CA PRO A 103 -13.55 -13.85 2.61
C PRO A 103 -14.69 -14.02 1.59
N SER A 104 -14.48 -14.89 0.61
CA SER A 104 -15.55 -15.34 -0.27
C SER A 104 -16.40 -16.41 0.42
N ASP A 105 -17.43 -16.92 -0.26
CA ASP A 105 -18.21 -18.07 0.23
C ASP A 105 -17.31 -19.31 0.43
N ASP A 106 -16.28 -19.44 -0.41
CA ASP A 106 -15.11 -20.27 -0.13
C ASP A 106 -14.10 -19.46 0.71
N TYR A 107 -13.96 -19.83 1.98
CA TYR A 107 -13.07 -19.16 2.94
C TYR A 107 -11.58 -19.25 2.59
N SER A 108 -11.19 -20.12 1.64
CA SER A 108 -9.82 -20.16 1.12
C SER A 108 -9.53 -19.06 0.10
N VAL A 109 -10.57 -18.35 -0.36
CA VAL A 109 -10.49 -17.30 -1.38
C VAL A 109 -10.90 -15.95 -0.80
N THR A 110 -10.14 -14.91 -1.13
CA THR A 110 -10.50 -13.52 -0.79
C THR A 110 -11.22 -12.86 -1.97
N LYS A 111 -12.44 -12.39 -1.74
CA LYS A 111 -13.20 -11.57 -2.69
C LYS A 111 -12.74 -10.12 -2.60
N ILE A 112 -12.38 -9.54 -3.75
CA ILE A 112 -12.03 -8.12 -3.85
C ILE A 112 -13.11 -7.39 -4.67
N SER A 113 -13.86 -6.50 -4.03
CA SER A 113 -14.90 -5.68 -4.68
C SER A 113 -14.45 -4.23 -4.78
N ARG A 114 -14.59 -3.62 -5.95
CA ARG A 114 -14.16 -2.23 -6.20
C ARG A 114 -15.27 -1.39 -6.81
N ILE A 115 -15.39 -0.15 -6.36
CA ILE A 115 -16.35 0.83 -6.85
C ILE A 115 -15.58 2.10 -7.20
N LEU A 116 -15.64 2.50 -8.46
CA LEU A 116 -15.09 3.76 -8.96
C LEU A 116 -16.18 4.85 -8.92
N SER A 117 -15.85 5.99 -8.33
CA SER A 117 -16.65 7.22 -8.35
C SER A 117 -15.90 8.30 -9.12
N LEU A 118 -16.52 8.87 -10.14
CA LEU A 118 -15.97 9.95 -10.95
C LEU A 118 -16.91 11.14 -10.93
N GLU A 119 -16.40 12.28 -10.49
CA GLU A 119 -17.13 13.55 -10.48
C GLU A 119 -16.29 14.64 -11.13
N SER A 120 -16.92 15.51 -11.91
CA SER A 120 -16.23 16.62 -12.56
C SER A 120 -17.10 17.86 -12.56
N ASN A 121 -16.47 19.02 -12.48
CA ASN A 121 -17.15 20.31 -12.63
C ASN A 121 -17.04 20.85 -14.07
N LEU A 122 -16.36 20.12 -14.97
CA LEU A 122 -16.24 20.48 -16.38
C LEU A 122 -17.54 20.19 -17.13
N LYS A 123 -17.70 20.87 -18.28
CA LYS A 123 -18.90 20.80 -19.12
C LYS A 123 -18.57 20.29 -20.53
N GLY A 124 -19.59 19.79 -21.22
CA GLY A 124 -19.52 19.42 -22.65
C GLY A 124 -18.48 18.34 -22.96
N ILE A 125 -17.86 18.47 -24.14
CA ILE A 125 -16.92 17.48 -24.71
C ILE A 125 -15.76 17.19 -23.76
N LEU A 126 -15.25 18.23 -23.08
CA LEU A 126 -14.11 18.08 -22.17
C LEU A 126 -14.44 17.20 -20.96
N ARG A 127 -15.65 17.33 -20.39
CA ARG A 127 -16.13 16.44 -19.33
C ARG A 127 -16.15 15.00 -19.83
N SER A 128 -16.81 14.74 -20.96
CA SER A 128 -16.98 13.40 -21.51
C SER A 128 -15.65 12.74 -21.84
N ALA A 129 -14.72 13.49 -22.45
CA ALA A 129 -13.37 13.01 -22.73
C ALA A 129 -12.62 12.66 -21.43
N LEU A 130 -12.68 13.52 -20.42
CA LEU A 130 -12.00 13.30 -19.15
C LEU A 130 -12.58 12.10 -18.39
N MET A 131 -13.90 11.97 -18.28
CA MET A 131 -14.57 10.80 -17.69
C MET A 131 -14.12 9.50 -18.36
N LYS A 132 -14.22 9.44 -19.70
CA LYS A 132 -13.90 8.24 -20.49
C LYS A 132 -12.44 7.87 -20.37
N THR A 133 -11.53 8.83 -20.49
CA THR A 133 -10.09 8.60 -20.33
C THR A 133 -9.77 8.11 -18.92
N SER A 134 -10.42 8.67 -17.90
CA SER A 134 -10.20 8.27 -16.50
C SER A 134 -10.67 6.85 -16.23
N GLN A 135 -11.82 6.46 -16.80
CA GLN A 135 -12.31 5.08 -16.72
C GLN A 135 -11.36 4.09 -17.42
N THR A 136 -10.82 4.45 -18.60
CA THR A 136 -9.82 3.63 -19.29
C THR A 136 -8.55 3.45 -18.46
N TYR A 137 -8.07 4.51 -17.81
CA TYR A 137 -6.90 4.40 -16.93
C TYR A 137 -7.18 3.60 -15.68
N TYR A 138 -8.36 3.75 -15.09
CA TYR A 138 -8.79 2.91 -13.99
C TYR A 138 -8.80 1.42 -14.36
N ASN A 139 -9.28 1.09 -15.56
CA ASN A 139 -9.31 -0.28 -16.06
C ASN A 139 -7.93 -0.93 -16.18
N SER A 140 -6.90 -0.13 -16.47
CA SER A 140 -5.51 -0.61 -16.40
C SER A 140 -5.05 -0.73 -14.95
N SER A 141 -5.28 0.31 -14.15
CA SER A 141 -4.78 0.41 -12.78
C SER A 141 -5.27 -0.72 -11.87
N TYR A 142 -6.54 -1.12 -11.95
CA TYR A 142 -7.03 -2.19 -11.08
C TYR A 142 -6.44 -3.54 -11.49
N LYS A 143 -6.18 -3.77 -12.78
CA LYS A 143 -5.52 -4.98 -13.28
C LYS A 143 -4.07 -5.04 -12.80
N ASP A 144 -3.35 -3.93 -12.91
CA ASP A 144 -1.98 -3.83 -12.40
C ASP A 144 -1.92 -4.09 -10.89
N THR A 145 -2.90 -3.56 -10.14
CA THR A 145 -3.02 -3.80 -8.70
C THR A 145 -3.30 -5.27 -8.39
N TYR A 146 -4.20 -5.91 -9.13
CA TYR A 146 -4.50 -7.33 -8.98
C TYR A 146 -3.28 -8.21 -9.29
N LEU A 147 -2.58 -7.93 -10.40
CA LEU A 147 -1.35 -8.64 -10.76
C LEU A 147 -0.25 -8.45 -9.70
N GLY A 148 -0.16 -7.24 -9.12
CA GLY A 148 0.73 -6.96 -7.99
C GLY A 148 0.41 -7.82 -6.76
N TYR A 149 -0.87 -7.94 -6.40
CA TYR A 149 -1.30 -8.85 -5.32
C TYR A 149 -0.96 -10.29 -5.63
N MET A 150 -1.28 -10.79 -6.83
CA MET A 150 -0.98 -12.17 -7.24
C MET A 150 0.51 -12.46 -7.18
N TYR A 151 1.34 -11.54 -7.67
CA TYR A 151 2.79 -11.65 -7.59
C TYR A 151 3.25 -11.77 -6.13
N LEU A 152 2.77 -10.89 -5.24
CA LEU A 152 3.13 -10.95 -3.83
C LEU A 152 2.67 -12.26 -3.17
N CYS A 153 1.41 -12.65 -3.36
CA CYS A 153 0.88 -13.89 -2.81
C CYS A 153 1.70 -15.11 -3.24
N ASN A 154 2.04 -15.22 -4.53
CA ASN A 154 2.86 -16.30 -5.07
C ASN A 154 4.29 -16.28 -4.52
N THR A 155 4.91 -15.10 -4.42
CA THR A 155 6.26 -14.97 -3.87
C THR A 155 6.30 -15.41 -2.40
N TYR A 156 5.36 -14.95 -1.58
CA TYR A 156 5.33 -15.32 -0.17
C TYR A 156 4.89 -16.76 0.06
N SER A 157 3.94 -17.32 -0.71
CA SER A 157 3.55 -18.73 -0.58
C SER A 157 4.72 -19.69 -0.87
N ASN A 158 5.56 -19.36 -1.85
CA ASN A 158 6.78 -20.13 -2.17
C ASN A 158 7.84 -20.03 -1.05
N ILE A 159 7.97 -18.87 -0.41
CA ILE A 159 8.87 -18.69 0.75
C ILE A 159 8.39 -19.54 1.94
N TYR A 160 7.09 -19.55 2.24
CA TYR A 160 6.56 -20.40 3.31
C TYR A 160 6.72 -21.89 3.00
N SER A 161 6.46 -22.29 1.75
CA SER A 161 6.62 -23.68 1.29
C SER A 161 8.07 -24.17 1.33
N SER A 162 9.06 -23.28 1.15
CA SER A 162 10.49 -23.62 1.23
C SER A 162 11.01 -23.68 2.67
N LYS A 163 10.44 -22.89 3.59
CA LYS A 163 10.74 -22.96 5.03
C LYS A 163 10.17 -24.20 5.71
N GLU A 164 8.99 -24.67 5.32
CA GLU A 164 8.41 -25.92 5.86
C GLU A 164 9.16 -27.19 5.42
N ARG A 165 9.84 -27.17 4.26
CA ARG A 165 10.70 -28.30 3.83
C ARG A 165 12.02 -28.39 4.58
N GLN A 166 12.36 -27.42 5.43
CA GLN A 166 13.61 -27.36 6.20
C GLN A 166 13.42 -27.55 7.71
N SER A 167 12.30 -28.13 8.18
CA SER A 167 12.19 -28.58 9.57
C SER A 167 12.72 -30.01 9.73
N PRO A 168 13.85 -30.25 10.44
CA PRO A 168 14.28 -31.59 10.80
C PRO A 168 13.54 -32.04 12.06
N THR A 169 13.12 -33.30 12.05
CA THR A 169 12.75 -34.07 13.24
C THR A 169 13.94 -34.20 14.20
N ASN A 170 13.64 -33.91 15.47
CA ASN A 170 14.23 -34.37 16.73
C ASN A 170 15.62 -33.87 17.20
N ASP A 171 15.59 -33.61 18.52
CA ASP A 171 16.65 -33.62 19.53
C ASP A 171 17.52 -32.38 19.76
N VAL A 172 17.27 -31.76 20.92
CA VAL A 172 18.13 -30.79 21.61
C VAL A 172 19.46 -31.45 21.97
N PRO A 173 20.61 -30.83 21.64
CA PRO A 173 21.41 -30.23 22.71
C PRO A 173 21.86 -28.79 22.43
N LYS A 174 22.01 -28.03 23.52
CA LYS A 174 22.52 -26.65 23.59
C LYS A 174 23.88 -26.49 22.88
N SER A 175 23.97 -25.51 21.97
CA SER A 175 24.94 -24.39 22.00
C SER A 175 25.23 -23.84 20.59
N SER A 176 25.65 -22.57 20.58
CA SER A 176 26.15 -21.76 19.46
C SER A 176 25.11 -20.98 18.65
N VAL A 177 25.03 -19.69 19.02
CA VAL A 177 24.57 -18.58 18.21
C VAL A 177 25.39 -18.53 16.91
N ARG A 178 24.74 -18.70 15.75
CA ARG A 178 25.29 -18.30 14.44
C ARG A 178 24.22 -17.64 13.58
N THR A 179 24.35 -16.32 13.53
CA THR A 179 24.14 -15.40 12.40
C THR A 179 23.26 -15.89 11.25
N PHE A 180 22.02 -15.39 11.20
CA PHE A 180 21.13 -15.53 10.05
C PHE A 180 20.90 -14.15 9.41
N SER A 181 20.84 -14.13 8.07
CA SER A 181 20.30 -13.06 7.22
C SER A 181 21.17 -11.82 6.89
N THR A 182 22.21 -12.01 6.07
CA THR A 182 22.80 -10.92 5.25
C THR A 182 22.22 -10.86 3.82
N ASN A 183 21.55 -11.92 3.36
CA ASN A 183 21.14 -12.04 1.96
C ASN A 183 19.70 -11.59 1.67
N GLU A 184 18.79 -11.60 2.66
CA GLU A 184 17.39 -11.15 2.48
C GLU A 184 17.27 -9.61 2.40
N THR A 185 18.26 -8.88 2.92
CA THR A 185 18.26 -7.40 2.97
C THR A 185 18.64 -6.74 1.64
N GLN A 186 19.28 -7.46 0.71
CA GLN A 186 19.72 -6.90 -0.58
C GLN A 186 18.60 -6.71 -1.60
N GLU A 187 17.49 -7.45 -1.50
CA GLU A 187 16.40 -7.32 -2.48
C GLU A 187 15.60 -6.02 -2.32
N TYR A 188 15.53 -5.46 -1.11
CA TYR A 188 14.78 -4.24 -0.82
C TYR A 188 15.53 -2.95 -1.20
N THR A 189 16.87 -2.99 -1.32
CA THR A 189 17.71 -1.81 -1.62
C THR A 189 17.90 -1.56 -3.12
N SER A 190 17.45 -2.48 -3.99
CA SER A 190 17.56 -2.36 -5.46
C SER A 190 16.50 -1.44 -6.10
N SER A 191 15.44 -1.08 -5.37
CA SER A 191 14.38 -0.22 -5.93
C SER A 191 14.78 1.26 -5.95
N LYS A 192 14.96 1.83 -7.15
CA LYS A 192 15.12 3.28 -7.39
C LYS A 192 13.79 4.03 -7.19
N LEU A 193 13.17 3.95 -6.01
CA LEU A 193 12.00 4.74 -5.64
C LEU A 193 12.39 5.97 -4.79
N PRO A 194 11.70 7.10 -4.96
CA PRO A 194 12.20 8.40 -4.51
C PRO A 194 12.15 8.55 -2.99
N ARG A 195 13.21 9.17 -2.46
CA ARG A 195 13.36 9.59 -1.07
C ARG A 195 12.26 10.60 -0.71
N VAL A 196 11.42 10.26 0.25
CA VAL A 196 10.54 11.24 0.91
C VAL A 196 11.43 12.10 1.80
N VAL A 197 11.66 13.34 1.38
CA VAL A 197 12.26 14.36 2.24
C VAL A 197 11.10 14.97 3.02
N MET A 198 11.04 14.72 4.32
CA MET A 198 10.20 15.49 5.21
C MET A 198 10.77 16.91 5.26
N ALA A 199 9.96 17.91 4.96
CA ALA A 199 10.32 19.29 5.19
C ALA A 199 10.27 19.54 6.70
N ASP A 200 11.35 20.09 7.25
CA ASP A 200 11.35 20.66 8.58
C ASP A 200 10.21 21.68 8.67
N SER A 201 9.33 21.47 9.63
CA SER A 201 8.30 22.44 10.01
C SER A 201 8.70 22.91 11.40
N GLY A 202 8.97 24.22 11.51
CA GLY A 202 9.58 24.86 12.68
C GLY A 202 8.77 24.82 13.97
#